data_AF-A0A6B3F6S9-F1
#
_entry.id   AF-A0A6B3F6S9-F1
#
_cell.length_a   1.000
_cell.length_b   1.000
_cell.length_c   1.000
_cell.angle_alpha   90.00
_cell.angle_beta   90.00
_cell.angle_gamma   90.00
#
_symmetry.space_group_name_H-M   'P 1'
#
loop_
_entity.id
_entity.type
_entity.pdbx_description
1 polymer ?
#
loop_
_entity_poly.entity_id
_entity_poly.type
_entity_poly.pdbx_seq_one_letter_code
_entity_poly.pdbx_strand_id
1 'polypeptide(L)'
;LTPYLEGRPHPLGRRLVNVQRCLRTTDLEEVGDPTHLTVFEMLGTWSLGDYEGPRSLEWGYGLLTEGLGIAPHLLHTTVFGGDEQVGP
;
A
#
# COMPACT_ATOMS: atom_id res chain seq x y z
N LEU A 1 7.67 11.15 2.86
CA LEU A 1 6.57 11.36 1.90
C LEU A 1 5.57 12.42 2.35
N THR A 2 5.21 12.51 3.63
CA THR A 2 4.18 13.43 4.17
C THR A 2 4.21 14.86 3.62
N PRO A 3 5.36 15.58 3.59
CA PRO A 3 5.46 16.91 2.98
C PRO A 3 4.88 17.04 1.57
N TYR A 4 5.03 15.99 0.76
CA TYR A 4 4.70 15.97 -0.65
C TYR A 4 3.25 15.53 -0.90
N LEU A 5 2.70 14.70 -0.01
CA LEU A 5 1.27 14.37 0.01
C LEU A 5 0.42 15.60 0.38
N GLU A 6 0.97 16.50 1.19
CA GLU A 6 0.38 17.80 1.52
C GLU A 6 0.46 18.83 0.36
N GLY A 7 1.06 18.45 -0.78
CA GLY A 7 1.09 19.27 -2.00
C GLY A 7 2.45 19.89 -2.35
N ARG A 8 3.52 19.67 -1.57
CA ARG A 8 4.86 20.09 -2.00
C ARG A 8 5.36 19.24 -3.17
N PRO A 9 6.08 19.82 -4.15
CA PRO A 9 6.63 19.05 -5.25
C PRO A 9 7.74 18.12 -4.76
N HIS A 10 7.71 16.86 -5.21
CA HIS A 10 8.77 15.90 -4.96
C HIS A 10 9.83 15.96 -6.08
N PRO A 11 11.14 15.92 -5.77
CA PRO A 11 12.21 16.07 -6.77
C PRO A 11 12.21 14.97 -7.85
N LEU A 12 11.71 13.79 -7.51
CA LEU A 12 11.59 12.64 -8.44
C LEU A 12 10.27 12.63 -9.25
N GLY A 13 9.48 13.71 -9.20
CA GLY A 13 8.22 13.81 -9.92
C GLY A 13 7.00 13.35 -9.12
N ARG A 14 5.89 13.09 -9.83
CA ARG A 14 4.55 12.90 -9.24
C ARG A 14 4.09 11.45 -9.11
N ARG A 15 4.85 10.52 -9.68
CA ARG A 15 4.61 9.07 -9.61
C ARG A 15 5.85 8.41 -9.05
N LEU A 16 5.73 7.79 -7.88
CA LEU A 16 6.88 7.25 -7.16
C LEU A 16 6.64 5.79 -6.79
N VAL A 17 7.73 5.03 -6.69
CA VAL A 17 7.75 3.68 -6.12
C VAL A 17 8.93 3.57 -5.16
N ASN A 18 8.79 2.78 -4.10
CA ASN A 18 9.90 2.51 -3.18
C ASN A 18 9.74 1.20 -2.42
N VAL A 19 10.84 0.76 -1.83
CA VAL A 19 10.92 -0.29 -0.82
C VAL A 19 11.38 0.37 0.48
N GLN A 20 10.47 0.55 1.44
CA GLN A 20 10.74 1.23 2.70
C GLN A 20 11.09 0.21 3.79
N ARG A 21 12.24 0.39 4.45
CA ARG A 21 12.50 -0.31 5.71
C ARG A 21 11.58 0.23 6.80
N CYS A 22 10.84 -0.66 7.45
CA CYS A 22 9.85 -0.34 8.46
C CYS A 22 10.24 -0.97 9.80
N LEU A 23 9.88 -0.28 10.88
CA LEU A 23 9.96 -0.77 12.26
C LEU A 23 8.58 -0.62 12.89
N ARG A 24 8.02 -1.72 13.40
CA ARG A 24 6.76 -1.74 14.17
C ARG A 24 7.01 -2.37 15.53
N THR A 25 7.12 -1.52 16.55
CA THR A 25 7.33 -1.97 17.94
C THR A 25 6.05 -2.42 18.62
N THR A 26 4.88 -2.04 18.09
CA THR A 26 3.57 -2.48 18.58
C THR A 26 3.32 -3.96 18.36
N ASP A 27 4.00 -4.55 17.38
CA ASP A 27 3.80 -5.94 16.96
C ASP A 27 4.71 -6.89 17.74
N LEU A 28 5.46 -6.40 18.73
CA LEU A 28 6.53 -7.15 19.41
C LEU A 28 6.03 -8.43 20.09
N GLU A 29 4.87 -8.37 20.76
CA GLU A 29 4.29 -9.52 21.47
C GLU A 29 3.72 -10.58 20.52
N GLU A 30 3.42 -10.22 19.27
CA GLU A 30 2.85 -11.13 18.25
C GLU A 30 3.95 -11.83 17.43
N VAL A 31 5.21 -11.39 17.55
CA VAL A 31 6.34 -11.98 16.81
C VAL A 31 6.52 -13.45 17.21
N GLY A 32 6.61 -14.30 16.20
CA GLY A 32 6.73 -15.76 16.35
C GLY A 32 5.66 -16.52 15.59
N ASP A 33 4.64 -15.82 15.10
CA ASP A 33 3.67 -16.37 14.16
C ASP A 33 4.14 -16.26 12.68
N PRO A 34 3.36 -16.79 11.71
CA PRO A 34 3.77 -16.78 10.30
C PRO A 34 3.75 -15.41 9.61
N THR A 35 3.22 -14.35 10.24
CA THR A 35 2.86 -13.09 9.57
C THR A 35 3.38 -11.81 10.25
N HIS A 36 3.79 -11.85 11.52
CA HIS A 36 4.22 -10.69 12.29
C HIS A 36 5.74 -10.55 12.36
N LEU A 37 6.23 -9.35 12.02
CA LEU A 37 7.64 -8.97 12.07
C LEU A 37 7.78 -7.59 12.73
N THR A 38 8.84 -7.40 13.52
CA THR A 38 9.20 -6.07 14.04
C THR A 38 9.91 -5.22 13.00
N VAL A 39 10.76 -5.82 12.16
CA VAL A 39 11.48 -5.16 11.06
C VAL A 39 11.12 -5.85 9.75
N PHE A 40 10.66 -5.08 8.77
CA PHE A 40 10.26 -5.59 7.47
C PHE A 40 10.40 -4.52 6.40
N GLU A 41 10.20 -4.90 5.14
CA GLU A 41 10.21 -3.98 4.00
C GLU A 41 8.80 -3.80 3.44
N MET A 42 8.40 -2.55 3.25
CA MET A 42 7.10 -2.17 2.70
C MET A 42 7.28 -1.65 1.27
N LEU A 43 6.70 -2.37 0.32
CA LEU A 43 6.62 -1.94 -1.07
C LEU A 43 5.48 -0.93 -1.21
N GLY A 44 5.74 0.20 -1.85
CA GLY A 44 4.77 1.28 -2.02
C GLY A 44 4.80 1.90 -3.40
N THR A 45 3.62 2.26 -3.90
CA THR A 45 3.42 3.13 -5.06
C THR A 45 2.70 4.39 -4.62
N TRP A 46 3.12 5.56 -5.08
CA TRP A 46 2.59 6.85 -4.62
C TRP A 46 2.18 7.72 -5.78
N SER A 47 0.95 8.21 -5.72
CA SER A 47 0.41 9.26 -6.58
C SER A 47 0.47 10.59 -5.84
N LEU A 48 1.25 11.54 -6.36
CA LEU A 48 1.27 12.93 -5.92
C LEU A 48 0.42 13.76 -6.91
N GLY A 49 -0.87 13.43 -6.93
CA GLY A 49 -1.86 14.00 -7.85
C GLY A 49 -1.73 13.53 -9.30
N ASP A 50 -1.16 12.36 -9.57
CA ASP A 50 -0.94 11.84 -10.93
C ASP A 50 -2.04 10.88 -11.41
N TYR A 51 -2.41 9.93 -10.55
CA TYR A 51 -3.47 8.95 -10.79
C TYR A 51 -4.37 8.76 -9.55
N GLU A 52 -5.59 8.28 -9.78
CA GLU A 52 -6.56 7.99 -8.72
C GLU A 52 -6.57 6.51 -8.30
N GLY A 53 -7.36 6.20 -7.27
CA GLY A 53 -7.49 4.86 -6.69
C GLY A 53 -7.69 3.73 -7.70
N PRO A 54 -8.61 3.83 -8.70
CA PRO A 54 -8.86 2.76 -9.65
C PRO A 54 -7.61 2.29 -10.41
N ARG A 55 -6.74 3.23 -10.80
CA ARG A 55 -5.50 2.90 -11.50
C ARG A 55 -4.51 2.19 -10.58
N SER A 56 -4.46 2.58 -9.32
CA SER A 56 -3.65 1.91 -8.30
C SER A 56 -4.09 0.46 -8.10
N LEU A 57 -5.41 0.23 -8.07
CA LEU A 57 -6.01 -1.09 -7.90
C LEU A 57 -5.72 -1.99 -9.11
N GLU A 58 -5.85 -1.47 -10.32
CA GLU A 58 -5.52 -2.20 -11.56
C GLU A 58 -4.07 -2.70 -11.55
N TRP A 59 -3.12 -1.81 -11.22
CA TRP A 59 -1.71 -2.19 -11.12
C TRP A 59 -1.41 -3.18 -9.99
N GLY A 60 -2.02 -2.99 -8.82
CA GLY A 60 -1.86 -3.92 -7.70
C GLY A 60 -2.40 -5.31 -8.04
N TYR A 61 -3.57 -5.37 -8.67
CA TYR A 61 -4.18 -6.62 -9.11
C TYR A 61 -3.33 -7.33 -10.18
N GLY A 62 -2.88 -6.59 -11.21
CA GLY A 62 -1.99 -7.13 -12.24
C GLY A 62 -0.66 -7.62 -11.67
N LEU A 63 -0.06 -6.89 -10.71
CA LEU A 63 1.16 -7.33 -10.04
C LEU A 63 0.95 -8.67 -9.31
N LEU A 64 -0.15 -8.83 -8.58
CA LEU A 64 -0.44 -10.06 -7.84
C LEU A 64 -0.73 -11.25 -8.77
N THR A 65 -1.56 -11.02 -9.79
CA THR A 65 -2.07 -12.10 -10.64
C THR A 65 -1.15 -12.45 -11.79
N GLU A 66 -0.68 -11.45 -12.55
CA GLU A 66 0.19 -11.65 -13.72
C GLU A 66 1.67 -11.63 -13.33
N GLY A 67 2.06 -10.74 -12.41
CA GLY A 67 3.45 -10.59 -11.99
C GLY A 67 3.92 -11.71 -11.06
N LEU A 68 3.17 -11.96 -9.98
CA LEU A 68 3.49 -12.96 -8.96
C LEU A 68 2.78 -14.30 -9.18
N GLY A 69 1.84 -14.37 -10.13
CA GLY A 69 1.16 -15.62 -10.50
C GLY A 69 0.11 -16.11 -9.49
N ILE A 70 -0.40 -15.24 -8.61
CA ILE A 70 -1.41 -15.62 -7.62
C ILE A 70 -2.74 -15.84 -8.33
N ALA A 71 -3.33 -17.02 -8.17
CA ALA A 71 -4.59 -17.35 -8.80
C ALA A 71 -5.72 -16.44 -8.26
N PRO A 72 -6.54 -15.81 -9.12
CA PRO A 72 -7.55 -14.83 -8.68
C PRO A 72 -8.53 -15.32 -7.61
N HIS A 73 -8.86 -16.62 -7.61
CA HIS A 73 -9.79 -17.22 -6.66
C HIS A 73 -9.23 -17.33 -5.22
N LEU A 74 -7.93 -17.08 -5.02
CA LEU A 74 -7.28 -17.02 -3.71
C LEU A 74 -7.27 -15.60 -3.13
N LEU A 75 -7.66 -14.60 -3.92
CA LEU A 75 -7.65 -13.20 -3.51
C LEU A 75 -8.98 -12.82 -2.87
N HIS A 76 -8.90 -12.12 -1.74
CA HIS A 76 -10.03 -11.50 -1.07
C HIS A 76 -9.80 -9.99 -0.99
N THR A 77 -10.87 -9.21 -1.03
CA THR A 77 -10.81 -7.75 -0.92
C THR A 77 -11.77 -7.27 0.16
N THR A 78 -11.38 -6.21 0.84
CA THR A 78 -12.23 -5.47 1.77
C THR A 78 -12.25 -4.01 1.34
N VAL A 79 -13.40 -3.37 1.47
CA VAL A 79 -13.58 -1.93 1.25
C VAL A 79 -14.10 -1.31 2.53
N PHE A 80 -13.69 -0.08 2.79
CA PHE A 80 -14.24 0.68 3.90
C PHE A 80 -15.74 0.90 3.67
N GLY A 81 -16.57 0.54 4.64
CA GLY A 81 -18.04 0.60 4.51
C GLY A 81 -18.64 2.00 4.70
N GLY A 82 -17.81 3.00 4.95
CA GLY A 82 -18.23 4.32 5.38
C GLY A 82 -18.44 4.44 6.89
N ASP A 83 -18.53 5.68 7.36
CA ASP A 83 -18.94 6.08 8.71
C ASP A 83 -19.81 7.34 8.66
N GLU A 84 -20.06 7.98 9.80
CA GLU A 84 -20.89 9.21 9.89
C GLU A 84 -20.29 10.42 9.14
N GLN A 85 -18.98 10.42 8.88
CA GLN A 85 -18.26 11.53 8.25
C GLN A 85 -17.93 11.26 6.77
N VAL A 86 -17.67 10.01 6.42
CA VAL A 86 -17.19 9.61 5.10
C VAL A 86 -18.02 8.43 4.59
N GLY A 87 -18.64 8.56 3.42
CA GLY A 87 -19.41 7.47 2.82
C GLY A 87 -18.54 6.29 2.33
N PRO A 88 -19.18 5.18 1.94
CA PRO A 88 -18.52 4.09 1.24
C PRO A 88 -18.01 4.50 -0.15
#